data_AF-A0A2N4YND2-F1
#
_entry.id   AF-A0A2N4YND2-F1
#
_cell.length_a   1.000
_cell.length_b   1.000
_cell.length_c   1.000
_cell.angle_alpha   90.00
_cell.angle_beta   90.00
_cell.angle_gamma   90.00
#
_symmetry.space_group_name_H-M   'P 1'
#
loop_
_entity.id
_entity.type
_entity.pdbx_description
1 polymer ?
#
loop_
_entity_poly.entity_id
_entity_poly.type
_entity_poly.pdbx_seq_one_letter_code
_entity_poly.pdbx_strand_id
1 'polypeptide(L)' 'LDLLADIVARRGLGLLLVTHDMGVVARLAHHVTVMENGRLVEHCDVNTLFSAPRHPLSQRLLAAHLALYGLEKTP' A
#
# COMPACT_ATOMS: atom_id res chain seq x y z
N LEU A 1 13.43 -0.63 -4.62
CA LEU A 1 13.09 -0.48 -3.19
C LEU A 1 13.67 -1.60 -2.31
N ASP A 2 14.19 -2.68 -2.89
CA ASP A 2 14.64 -3.86 -2.14
C ASP A 2 15.78 -3.60 -1.17
N LEU A 3 16.71 -2.69 -1.52
CA LEU A 3 17.82 -2.31 -0.65
C LEU A 3 17.34 -1.76 0.71
N LEU A 4 16.28 -0.94 0.72
CA LEU A 4 15.75 -0.34 1.94
C LEU A 4 15.04 -1.40 2.80
N ALA A 5 14.29 -2.30 2.18
CA ALA A 5 13.64 -3.41 2.85
C ALA A 5 14.66 -4.31 3.55
N ASP A 6 15.77 -4.63 2.87
CA ASP A 6 16.87 -5.42 3.41
C ASP A 6 17.53 -4.76 4.62
N ILE A 7 17.78 -3.46 4.57
CA ILE A 7 18.40 -2.71 5.69
C ILE A 7 17.48 -2.73 6.91
N VAL A 8 16.18 -2.49 6.69
CA VAL A 8 15.16 -2.49 7.75
C VAL A 8 15.08 -3.84 8.43
N ALA A 9 15.03 -4.92 7.64
CA ALA A 9 14.98 -6.30 8.15
C ALA A 9 16.25 -6.68 8.93
N ARG A 10 17.44 -6.37 8.39
CA ARG A 10 18.72 -6.74 9.02
C ARG A 10 19.03 -5.98 10.30
N ARG A 11 18.53 -4.74 10.43
CA ARG A 11 18.84 -3.86 11.58
C ARG A 11 17.70 -3.72 12.58
N GLY A 12 16.55 -4.37 12.34
CA GLY A 12 15.39 -4.29 13.21
C GLY A 12 14.81 -2.87 13.31
N LEU A 13 14.86 -2.10 12.22
CA LEU A 13 14.38 -0.72 12.20
C LEU A 13 12.88 -0.65 11.89
N GLY A 14 12.23 0.45 12.26
CA GLY A 14 10.91 0.79 11.74
C GLY A 14 11.03 1.57 10.43
N LEU A 15 10.15 1.29 9.46
CA LEU A 15 10.05 2.03 8.19
C LEU A 15 8.68 2.70 8.08
N LEU A 16 8.66 4.04 8.02
CA LEU A 16 7.48 4.80 7.63
C LEU A 16 7.64 5.21 6.16
N LEU A 17 6.75 4.70 5.31
CA LEU A 17 6.73 5.00 3.89
C LEU A 17 5.46 5.79 3.55
N VAL A 18 5.63 6.93 2.87
CA VAL A 18 4.53 7.72 2.32
C VAL A 18 4.55 7.57 0.80
N THR A 19 3.53 6.94 0.24
CA THR A 19 3.42 6.69 -1.20
C THR A 19 1.96 6.64 -1.64
N HIS A 20 1.73 6.87 -2.93
CA HIS A 20 0.45 6.65 -3.59
C HIS A 20 0.42 5.34 -4.40
N ASP A 21 1.56 4.65 -4.50
CA ASP A 21 1.69 3.40 -5.24
C ASP A 21 1.30 2.19 -4.38
N MET A 22 0.17 1.58 -4.71
CA MET A 22 -0.34 0.41 -4.00
C MET A 22 0.52 -0.84 -4.21
N GLY A 23 1.27 -0.98 -5.30
CA GLY A 23 2.18 -2.11 -5.51
C GLY A 23 3.33 -2.10 -4.51
N VAL A 24 3.83 -0.90 -4.19
CA VAL A 24 4.84 -0.72 -3.15
C VAL A 24 4.28 -1.02 -1.76
N VAL A 25 3.05 -0.56 -1.47
CA VAL A 25 2.35 -0.85 -0.21
C VAL A 25 2.18 -2.37 -0.03
N ALA A 26 1.70 -3.07 -1.05
CA ALA A 26 1.50 -4.52 -1.03
C ALA A 26 2.78 -5.31 -0.74
N ARG A 27 3.94 -4.80 -1.18
CA ARG A 27 5.23 -5.48 -1.06
C ARG A 27 5.97 -5.17 0.24
N LEU A 28 5.85 -3.96 0.77
CA LEU A 28 6.74 -3.46 1.85
C LEU A 28 6.02 -3.13 3.16
N ALA A 29 4.72 -2.85 3.13
CA ALA A 29 4.00 -2.41 4.32
C ALA A 29 3.41 -3.59 5.08
N HIS A 30 3.39 -3.49 6.42
CA HIS A 30 2.64 -4.39 7.29
C HIS A 30 1.31 -3.75 7.71
N HIS A 31 1.35 -2.45 8.01
CA HIS A 31 0.20 -1.61 8.35
C HIS A 31 0.13 -0.43 7.39
N VAL A 32 -1.10 -0.01 7.09
CA VAL A 32 -1.36 1.08 6.14
C VAL A 32 -2.33 2.07 6.76
N THR A 33 -1.99 3.34 6.63
CA THR A 33 -2.88 4.47 6.95
C THR A 33 -3.16 5.23 5.66
N VAL A 34 -4.44 5.43 5.34
CA VAL A 34 -4.88 6.23 4.19
C VAL A 34 -5.26 7.62 4.68
N MET A 35 -4.83 8.63 3.94
CA MET A 35 -5.10 10.04 4.24
C MET A 35 -5.81 10.70 3.06
N GLU A 36 -6.85 11.49 3.37
CA GLU A 36 -7.57 12.33 2.40
C GLU A 36 -7.65 13.75 2.96
N ASN A 37 -7.22 14.75 2.19
CA ASN A 37 -7.30 16.17 2.60
C ASN A 37 -6.75 16.45 4.01
N GLY A 38 -5.62 15.82 4.36
CA GLY A 38 -4.97 15.97 5.66
C GLY A 38 -5.64 15.23 6.83
N ARG A 39 -6.62 14.36 6.56
CA ARG A 39 -7.30 13.55 7.58
C ARG A 39 -7.02 12.08 7.37
N LEU A 40 -6.69 11.37 8.45
CA LEU A 40 -6.59 9.90 8.42
C LEU A 40 -8.01 9.33 8.27
N VAL A 41 -8.24 8.61 7.19
CA VAL A 41 -9.57 8.09 6.82
C VAL A 41 -9.68 6.59 6.96
N GLU A 42 -8.56 5.87 6.95
CA GLU A 42 -8.53 4.42 7.18
C GLU A 42 -7.19 3.98 7.77
N HIS A 43 -7.24 2.99 8.65
CA HIS A 43 -6.06 2.32 9.19
C HIS A 43 -6.36 0.82 9.36
N CYS A 44 -5.53 -0.04 8.78
CA CYS A 44 -5.62 -1.50 8.87
C CYS A 44 -4.29 -2.15 8.50
N ASP A 45 -4.18 -3.47 8.67
CA ASP A 45 -3.08 -4.24 8.08
C ASP A 45 -3.21 -4.28 6.55
N VAL A 46 -2.08 -4.52 5.88
CA VAL A 46 -2.02 -4.53 4.41
C VAL A 46 -2.98 -5.57 3.80
N ASN A 47 -3.14 -6.75 4.42
CA ASN A 47 -4.01 -7.78 3.84
C ASN A 47 -5.48 -7.35 3.87
N THR A 48 -5.92 -6.74 4.98
CA THR A 48 -7.27 -6.18 5.09
C THR A 48 -7.49 -5.06 4.07
N LEU A 49 -6.52 -4.17 3.85
CA LEU A 49 -6.67 -3.08 2.89
C LEU A 49 -6.93 -3.60 1.46
N PHE A 50 -6.23 -4.67 1.05
CA PHE A 50 -6.35 -5.22 -0.30
C PHE A 50 -7.52 -6.20 -0.48
N SER A 51 -7.97 -6.85 0.59
CA SER A 51 -9.08 -7.82 0.53
C SER A 51 -10.45 -7.21 0.85
N ALA A 52 -10.50 -6.26 1.78
CA ALA A 52 -11.73 -5.64 2.28
C ALA A 52 -11.52 -4.16 2.65
N PRO A 53 -11.16 -3.27 1.70
CA PRO A 53 -11.01 -1.84 1.96
C PRO A 53 -12.34 -1.21 2.37
N ARG A 54 -12.35 -0.49 3.50
CA ARG A 54 -13.58 0.08 4.08
C ARG A 54 -13.86 1.49 3.59
N HIS A 55 -12.84 2.32 3.35
CA HIS A 55 -13.05 3.70 2.95
C HIS A 55 -13.19 3.82 1.42
N PRO A 56 -14.10 4.68 0.90
CA PRO A 56 -14.28 4.89 -0.53
C PRO A 56 -12.99 5.32 -1.26
N LEU A 57 -12.15 6.13 -0.62
CA LEU A 57 -10.84 6.49 -1.18
C LEU A 57 -9.94 5.25 -1.38
N SER A 58 -9.84 4.37 -0.38
CA SER A 58 -9.05 3.14 -0.45
C SER A 58 -9.52 2.23 -1.57
N GLN A 59 -10.85 2.08 -1.73
CA GLN A 59 -11.46 1.35 -2.84
C GLN A 59 -11.09 1.94 -4.20
N ARG A 60 -11.15 3.27 -4.34
CA ARG A 60 -10.75 3.97 -5.58
C ARG A 60 -9.27 3.79 -5.90
N LEU A 61 -8.39 3.90 -4.89
CA LEU A 61 -6.96 3.71 -5.06
C LEU A 61 -6.63 2.27 -5.51
N LEU A 62 -7.27 1.28 -4.90
CA LEU A 62 -7.09 -0.12 -5.27
C LEU A 62 -7.63 -0.41 -6.68
N ALA A 63 -8.81 0.13 -7.02
CA ALA A 63 -9.39 -0.01 -8.35
C ALA A 63 -8.50 0.61 -9.43
N ALA A 64 -7.95 1.80 -9.19
CA ALA A 64 -7.02 2.45 -10.11
C ALA A 64 -5.72 1.63 -10.26
N HIS A 65 -5.20 1.07 -9.17
CA HIS A 65 -4.02 0.21 -9.22
C HIS A 65 -4.26 -1.08 -10.03
N LEU A 66 -5.37 -1.79 -9.78
CA LEU A 66 -5.75 -2.99 -10.52
C LEU A 66 -5.99 -2.69 -12.01
N ALA A 67 -6.57 -1.53 -12.34
CA ALA A 67 -6.76 -1.12 -13.73
C ALA A 67 -5.42 -0.90 -14.46
N LEU A 68 -4.38 -0.42 -13.76
CA LEU A 68 -3.04 -0.24 -14.33
C LEU A 68 -2.29 -1.57 -14.46
N TYR A 69 -2.35 -2.44 -13.45
CA TYR A 69 -1.70 -3.77 -13.49
C TYR A 69 -2.41 -4.77 -14.42
N GLY A 70 -3.71 -4.62 -14.64
CA GLY A 70 -4.49 -5.43 -15.58
C GLY A 70 -4.10 -5.26 -17.05
N LEU A 71 -3.35 -4.20 -17.38
CA LEU A 71 -2.82 -3.95 -18.73
C LEU A 71 -1.45 -4.63 -18.99
N GLU A 72 -0.76 -5.08 -17.94
CA GLU A 72 0.57 -5.72 -18.05
C GLU A 72 0.51 -7.25 -18.13
N LYS A 73 -0.70 -7.85 -18.10
CA LYS A 73 -0.92 -9.28 -18.37
C LYS A 73 -1.70 -9.49 -19.66
N THR A 74 -1.05 -9.24 -20.79
CA THR A 74 -1.40 -9.89 -22.06
C THR A 74 -0.28 -10.91 -22.34
N PRO A 75 -0.58 -12.20 -22.59
CA PRO A 75 0.43 -13.18 -23.00
C PRO A 75 1.04 -12.85 -24.37
#